data_AF-A0A8B5XDY9-F1
#
_entry.id   AF-A0A8B5XDY9-F1
#
_cell.length_a   1.000
_cell.length_b   1.000
_cell.length_c   1.000
_cell.angle_alpha   90.00
_cell.angle_beta   90.00
_cell.angle_gamma   90.00
#
_symmetry.space_group_name_H-M   'P 1'
#
loop_
_entity.id
_entity.type
_entity.pdbx_description
1 polymer ?
#
loop_
_entity_poly.entity_id
_entity_poly.type
_entity_poly.pdbx_seq_one_letter_code
_entity_poly.pdbx_strand_id
1 'polypeptide(L)'
;MSNRKGAIVTQSLLRLGAIAGPIYVFVVVGQVLTRDGFDITRHPVSVLANGPFGWIQVLNFLVVGTFVTLAGLGLRQAMKSGPGHVWGPMLVTAFGIGLIGSGVFPADPFDGFPPGTPAGNAADISTSGILHFAFGGIAFVSLSAACLVFSRRYSHLLNRGMAIFSAATGVLYLVAFVSVAASEGAMWANLALTAAVLLGWIWLTLLTSATDVQLSSLGERNVSPATGAP
;
A
#
# COMPACT_ATOMS: atom_id res chain seq x y z
N MET A 1 15.45 -10.58 -29.06
CA MET A 1 14.24 -9.70 -28.93
C MET A 1 13.30 -10.10 -27.80
N SER A 2 13.04 -11.39 -27.53
CA SER A 2 12.16 -11.86 -26.43
C SER A 2 12.53 -11.31 -25.03
N ASN A 3 13.81 -11.31 -24.69
CA ASN A 3 14.29 -10.90 -23.35
C ASN A 3 14.07 -9.40 -23.04
N ARG A 4 14.07 -8.54 -24.07
CA ARG A 4 13.86 -7.09 -23.93
C ARG A 4 12.40 -6.73 -23.66
N LYS A 5 11.47 -7.44 -24.30
CA LYS A 5 10.03 -7.25 -24.08
C LYS A 5 9.64 -7.62 -22.63
N GLY A 6 10.18 -8.73 -22.11
CA GLY A 6 9.95 -9.14 -20.72
C GLY A 6 10.47 -8.12 -19.70
N ALA A 7 11.65 -7.53 -19.96
CA ALA A 7 12.21 -6.48 -19.10
C ALA A 7 11.33 -5.21 -19.09
N ILE A 8 10.85 -4.75 -20.25
CA ILE A 8 9.98 -3.57 -20.36
C ILE A 8 8.66 -3.78 -19.60
N VAL A 9 8.05 -4.96 -19.74
CA VAL A 9 6.83 -5.31 -19.00
C VAL A 9 7.10 -5.30 -17.50
N THR A 10 8.19 -5.91 -17.04
CA THR A 10 8.57 -5.93 -15.62
C THR A 10 8.74 -4.51 -15.05
N GLN A 11 9.47 -3.64 -15.77
CA GLN A 11 9.65 -2.24 -15.38
C GLN A 11 8.32 -1.49 -15.29
N SER A 12 7.43 -1.70 -16.27
CA SER A 12 6.11 -1.06 -16.28
C SER A 12 5.27 -1.45 -15.06
N LEU A 13 5.27 -2.74 -14.70
CA LEU A 13 4.59 -3.25 -13.51
C LEU A 13 5.15 -2.64 -12.22
N LEU A 14 6.48 -2.49 -12.11
CA LEU A 14 7.12 -1.84 -10.95
C LEU A 14 6.75 -0.36 -10.87
N ARG A 15 6.73 0.35 -12.00
CA ARG A 15 6.35 1.78 -12.06
C ARG A 15 4.91 2.02 -11.65
N LEU A 16 3.99 1.10 -11.96
CA LEU A 16 2.61 1.17 -11.43
C LEU A 16 2.60 1.19 -9.90
N GLY A 17 3.41 0.33 -9.26
CA GLY A 17 3.60 0.33 -7.81
C GLY A 17 4.22 1.62 -7.28
N ALA A 18 5.17 2.20 -8.02
CA ALA A 18 5.82 3.46 -7.64
C ALA A 18 4.85 4.65 -7.63
N ILE A 19 3.92 4.71 -8.59
CA ILE A 19 2.94 5.81 -8.68
C ILE A 19 1.67 5.57 -7.83
N ALA A 20 1.41 4.33 -7.39
CA ALA A 20 0.21 3.98 -6.63
C ALA A 20 0.08 4.80 -5.32
N GLY A 21 1.18 4.93 -4.56
CA GLY A 21 1.21 5.72 -3.33
C GLY A 21 0.92 7.21 -3.54
N PRO A 22 1.67 7.90 -4.42
CA PRO A 22 1.38 9.28 -4.78
C PRO A 22 -0.06 9.51 -5.24
N ILE A 23 -0.62 8.64 -6.08
CA ILE A 23 -2.01 8.74 -6.53
C ILE A 23 -2.97 8.60 -5.36
N TYR A 24 -2.81 7.57 -4.53
CA TYR A 24 -3.67 7.35 -3.36
C TYR A 24 -3.71 8.57 -2.46
N VAL A 25 -2.53 9.07 -2.08
CA VAL A 25 -2.38 10.21 -1.18
C VAL A 25 -2.96 11.48 -1.80
N PHE A 26 -2.71 11.74 -3.08
CA PHE A 26 -3.24 12.92 -3.76
C PHE A 26 -4.78 12.93 -3.77
N VAL A 27 -5.40 11.80 -4.11
CA VAL A 27 -6.87 11.66 -4.14
C VAL A 27 -7.47 11.76 -2.73
N VAL A 28 -6.82 11.17 -1.73
CA VAL A 28 -7.25 11.29 -0.33
C VAL A 28 -7.14 12.73 0.16
N VAL A 29 -6.02 13.41 -0.06
CA VAL A 29 -5.83 14.81 0.36
C VAL A 29 -6.88 15.71 -0.31
N GLY A 30 -7.15 15.53 -1.60
CA GLY A 30 -8.22 16.24 -2.28
C GLY A 30 -9.56 16.07 -1.57
N GLN A 31 -9.94 14.82 -1.27
CA GLN A 31 -11.19 14.54 -0.56
C GLN A 31 -11.20 15.10 0.87
N VAL A 32 -10.13 14.95 1.65
CA VAL A 32 -10.02 15.50 3.01
C VAL A 32 -10.23 17.01 3.01
N LEU A 33 -9.73 17.72 1.99
CA LEU A 33 -9.86 19.17 1.88
C LEU A 33 -11.22 19.64 1.37
N THR A 34 -12.00 18.77 0.70
CA THR A 34 -13.26 19.16 0.05
C THR A 34 -14.51 18.45 0.59
N ARG A 35 -14.36 17.45 1.46
CA ARG A 35 -15.48 16.65 1.95
C ARG A 35 -16.09 17.25 3.20
N ASP A 36 -17.25 17.87 3.02
CA ASP A 36 -18.06 18.36 4.14
C ASP A 36 -18.28 17.29 5.21
N GLY A 37 -18.01 17.66 6.46
CA GLY A 37 -18.17 16.81 7.63
C GLY A 37 -17.03 15.81 7.86
N PHE A 38 -16.04 15.69 6.96
CA PHE A 38 -14.88 14.83 7.20
C PHE A 38 -13.86 15.55 8.09
N ASP A 39 -13.45 14.92 9.18
CA ASP A 39 -12.40 15.39 10.08
C ASP A 39 -11.32 14.32 10.21
N ILE A 40 -10.11 14.57 9.69
CA ILE A 40 -9.00 13.60 9.70
C ILE A 40 -8.58 13.18 11.12
N THR A 41 -8.93 13.95 12.14
CA THR A 41 -8.64 13.61 13.54
C THR A 41 -9.66 12.60 14.10
N ARG A 42 -10.84 12.46 13.49
CA ARG A 42 -11.96 11.62 13.95
C ARG A 42 -12.29 10.48 12.99
N HIS A 43 -12.15 10.72 11.69
CA HIS A 43 -12.63 9.84 10.65
C HIS A 43 -11.46 9.13 9.97
N PRO A 44 -11.41 7.79 9.97
CA PRO A 44 -10.42 7.08 9.19
C PRO A 44 -10.66 7.30 7.69
N VAL A 45 -9.59 7.42 6.91
CA VAL A 45 -9.65 7.71 5.46
C VAL A 45 -10.57 6.75 4.68
N SER A 46 -10.73 5.50 5.13
CA SER A 46 -11.62 4.54 4.48
C SER A 46 -13.08 4.97 4.46
N VAL A 47 -13.55 5.75 5.45
CA VAL A 47 -14.97 6.17 5.50
C VAL A 47 -15.30 7.22 4.45
N LEU A 48 -14.31 7.83 3.79
CA LEU A 48 -14.50 8.65 2.59
C LEU A 48 -15.22 7.92 1.47
N ALA A 49 -15.29 6.58 1.51
CA ALA A 49 -16.09 5.77 0.59
C ALA A 49 -17.61 5.93 0.76
N ASN A 50 -18.06 6.71 1.76
CA ASN A 50 -19.46 6.97 2.02
C ASN A 50 -19.94 8.33 1.46
N GLY A 51 -21.25 8.45 1.28
CA GLY A 51 -21.91 9.68 0.82
C GLY A 51 -21.82 9.94 -0.69
N PRO A 52 -22.25 11.12 -1.17
CA PRO A 52 -22.47 11.38 -2.59
C PRO A 52 -21.24 11.25 -3.50
N PHE A 53 -20.03 11.45 -2.96
CA PHE A 53 -18.77 11.30 -3.71
C PHE A 53 -17.94 10.10 -3.24
N GLY A 54 -18.53 9.17 -2.47
CA GLY A 54 -17.82 8.02 -1.92
C GLY A 54 -17.23 7.09 -3.00
N TRP A 55 -17.84 7.09 -4.18
CA TRP A 55 -17.32 6.38 -5.35
C TRP A 55 -15.88 6.79 -5.72
N ILE A 56 -15.44 8.02 -5.41
CA ILE A 56 -14.07 8.48 -5.66
C ILE A 56 -13.09 7.66 -4.83
N GLN A 57 -13.35 7.51 -3.53
CA GLN A 57 -12.50 6.69 -2.66
C GLN A 57 -12.57 5.20 -3.01
N VAL A 58 -13.74 4.70 -3.41
CA VAL A 58 -13.88 3.33 -3.92
C VAL A 58 -12.99 3.12 -5.16
N LEU A 59 -13.08 3.98 -6.17
CA LEU A 59 -12.22 3.89 -7.35
C LEU A 59 -10.75 4.04 -7.00
N ASN A 60 -10.41 4.92 -6.05
CA ASN A 60 -9.05 5.06 -5.57
C ASN A 60 -8.52 3.72 -5.05
N PHE A 61 -9.25 3.04 -4.17
CA PHE A 61 -8.90 1.71 -3.67
C PHE A 61 -8.74 0.67 -4.79
N LEU A 62 -9.68 0.63 -5.74
CA LEU A 62 -9.64 -0.33 -6.85
C LEU A 62 -8.44 -0.10 -7.78
N VAL A 63 -8.18 1.15 -8.14
CA VAL A 63 -7.08 1.53 -9.05
C VAL A 63 -5.74 1.26 -8.40
N VAL A 64 -5.51 1.79 -7.19
CA VAL A 64 -4.21 1.62 -6.53
C VAL A 64 -4.01 0.17 -6.10
N GLY A 65 -5.06 -0.52 -5.65
CA GLY A 65 -5.00 -1.95 -5.34
C GLY A 65 -4.59 -2.78 -6.55
N THR A 66 -5.14 -2.47 -7.73
CA THR A 66 -4.73 -3.11 -9.00
C THR A 66 -3.28 -2.82 -9.32
N PHE A 67 -2.83 -1.57 -9.21
CA PHE A 67 -1.43 -1.20 -9.46
C PHE A 67 -0.46 -1.93 -8.53
N VAL A 68 -0.81 -2.05 -7.26
CA VAL A 68 -0.01 -2.75 -6.25
C VAL A 68 0.01 -4.26 -6.51
N THR A 69 -1.10 -4.87 -6.88
CA THR A 69 -1.16 -6.28 -7.29
C THR A 69 -0.26 -6.55 -8.50
N LEU A 70 -0.32 -5.69 -9.52
CA LEU A 70 0.56 -5.76 -10.69
C LEU A 70 2.03 -5.54 -10.33
N ALA A 71 2.34 -4.61 -9.43
CA ALA A 71 3.68 -4.39 -8.93
C ALA A 71 4.23 -5.60 -8.16
N GLY A 72 3.38 -6.32 -7.41
CA GLY A 72 3.74 -7.60 -6.80
C GLY A 72 4.19 -8.64 -7.85
N LEU A 73 3.50 -8.72 -8.99
CA LEU A 73 3.93 -9.57 -10.11
C LEU A 73 5.26 -9.08 -10.72
N GLY A 74 5.44 -7.76 -10.84
CA GLY A 74 6.70 -7.15 -11.29
C GLY A 74 7.87 -7.48 -10.36
N LEU A 75 7.67 -7.38 -9.04
CA LEU A 75 8.65 -7.77 -8.03
C LEU A 75 9.02 -9.25 -8.15
N ARG A 76 8.03 -10.14 -8.35
CA ARG A 76 8.29 -11.58 -8.56
C ARG A 76 9.09 -11.84 -9.82
N GLN A 77 8.87 -11.07 -10.89
CA GLN A 77 9.62 -11.17 -12.12
C GLN A 77 11.06 -10.67 -11.96
N ALA A 78 11.26 -9.55 -11.25
CA ALA A 78 12.57 -8.94 -11.03
C ALA A 78 13.45 -9.71 -10.02
N MET A 79 12.85 -10.30 -8.99
CA MET A 79 13.56 -10.95 -7.89
C MET A 79 13.72 -12.46 -8.15
N LYS A 80 14.88 -12.86 -8.68
CA LYS A 80 15.16 -14.27 -8.98
C LYS A 80 15.68 -15.09 -7.79
N SER A 81 16.32 -14.44 -6.81
CA SER A 81 16.96 -15.13 -5.69
C SER A 81 17.14 -14.25 -4.45
N GLY A 82 17.62 -14.88 -3.38
CA GLY A 82 17.90 -14.26 -2.09
C GLY A 82 16.68 -14.18 -1.16
N PRO A 83 16.87 -13.64 0.05
CA PRO A 83 15.80 -13.53 1.03
C PRO A 83 14.60 -12.76 0.47
N GLY A 84 13.40 -13.26 0.76
CA GLY A 84 12.14 -12.60 0.44
C GLY A 84 11.71 -12.62 -1.03
N HIS A 85 12.46 -13.26 -1.94
CA HIS A 85 12.12 -13.27 -3.38
C HIS A 85 10.78 -13.95 -3.75
N VAL A 86 10.26 -14.82 -2.87
CA VAL A 86 8.92 -15.44 -3.01
C VAL A 86 7.89 -14.70 -2.18
N TRP A 87 8.11 -14.65 -0.86
CA TRP A 87 7.14 -14.10 0.08
C TRP A 87 6.94 -12.59 -0.04
N GLY A 88 7.98 -11.81 -0.33
CA GLY A 88 7.86 -10.36 -0.49
C GLY A 88 6.88 -9.98 -1.61
N PRO A 89 7.08 -10.45 -2.85
CA PRO A 89 6.14 -10.23 -3.94
C PRO A 89 4.72 -10.76 -3.68
N MET A 90 4.59 -11.94 -3.05
CA MET A 90 3.28 -12.51 -2.72
C MET A 90 2.53 -11.65 -1.70
N LEU A 91 3.20 -11.16 -0.67
CA LEU A 91 2.59 -10.31 0.36
C LEU A 91 2.21 -8.93 -0.18
N VAL A 92 3.04 -8.34 -1.07
CA VAL A 92 2.66 -7.10 -1.79
C VAL A 92 1.44 -7.35 -2.68
N THR A 93 1.36 -8.51 -3.34
CA THR A 93 0.19 -8.89 -4.14
C THR A 93 -1.07 -9.02 -3.29
N ALA A 94 -0.97 -9.69 -2.13
CA ALA A 94 -2.06 -9.84 -1.18
C ALA A 94 -2.51 -8.49 -0.59
N PHE A 95 -1.57 -7.57 -0.35
CA PHE A 95 -1.90 -6.20 0.05
C PHE A 95 -2.76 -5.50 -1.00
N GLY A 96 -2.38 -5.55 -2.28
CA GLY A 96 -3.17 -4.99 -3.38
C GLY A 96 -4.57 -5.62 -3.49
N ILE A 97 -4.69 -6.94 -3.33
CA ILE A 97 -5.98 -7.65 -3.32
C ILE A 97 -6.85 -7.20 -2.14
N GLY A 98 -6.26 -7.03 -0.96
CA GLY A 98 -6.95 -6.50 0.22
C GLY A 98 -7.51 -5.10 -0.04
N LEU A 99 -6.73 -4.21 -0.66
CA LEU A 99 -7.22 -2.88 -1.05
C LEU A 99 -8.40 -2.96 -2.03
N ILE A 100 -8.34 -3.83 -3.04
CA ILE A 100 -9.45 -4.04 -3.97
C ILE A 100 -10.70 -4.50 -3.21
N GLY A 101 -10.56 -5.49 -2.32
CA GLY A 101 -11.66 -5.99 -1.51
C GLY A 101 -12.30 -4.91 -0.64
N SER A 102 -11.48 -4.09 0.05
CA SER A 102 -11.96 -2.93 0.83
C SER A 102 -12.61 -1.85 -0.03
N GLY A 103 -12.28 -1.75 -1.32
CA GLY A 103 -12.99 -0.88 -2.26
C GLY A 103 -14.33 -1.45 -2.71
N VAL A 104 -14.39 -2.76 -3.02
CA VAL A 104 -15.62 -3.46 -3.43
C VAL A 104 -16.66 -3.48 -2.31
N PHE A 105 -16.20 -3.58 -1.06
CA PHE A 105 -17.04 -3.54 0.13
C PHE A 105 -16.66 -2.29 0.94
N PRO A 106 -17.33 -1.14 0.73
CA PRO A 106 -17.08 0.08 1.48
C PRO A 106 -17.30 -0.10 2.98
N ALA A 107 -16.52 0.64 3.78
CA ALA A 107 -16.71 0.73 5.22
C ALA A 107 -18.07 1.36 5.54
N ASP A 108 -18.67 0.96 6.66
CA ASP A 108 -19.87 1.62 7.17
C ASP A 108 -19.59 3.10 7.51
N PRO A 109 -20.61 3.95 7.46
CA PRO A 109 -20.54 5.29 8.05
C PRO A 109 -20.06 5.24 9.50
N PHE A 110 -19.34 6.29 9.90
CA PHE A 110 -18.70 6.32 11.21
C PHE A 110 -18.72 7.74 11.77
N ASP A 111 -19.10 7.86 13.05
CA ASP A 111 -19.00 9.08 13.84
C ASP A 111 -19.53 10.34 13.15
N GLY A 112 -20.76 10.26 12.64
CA GLY A 112 -21.43 11.37 11.98
C GLY A 112 -20.98 11.67 10.55
N PHE A 113 -20.08 10.85 9.97
CA PHE A 113 -19.70 10.94 8.57
C PHE A 113 -20.32 9.81 7.72
N PRO A 114 -20.95 10.15 6.57
CA PRO A 114 -21.21 11.50 6.05
C PRO A 114 -22.32 12.22 6.86
N PRO A 115 -22.47 13.56 6.69
CA PRO A 115 -23.52 14.30 7.39
C PRO A 115 -24.90 13.65 7.27
N GLY A 116 -25.57 13.48 8.41
CA GLY A 116 -26.87 12.80 8.50
C GLY A 116 -26.80 11.38 9.07
N THR A 117 -25.60 10.85 9.37
CA THR A 117 -25.44 9.56 10.04
C THR A 117 -25.31 9.71 11.57
N PRO A 118 -25.61 8.66 12.36
CA PRO A 118 -25.43 8.69 13.81
C PRO A 118 -23.98 8.99 14.22
N ALA A 119 -23.80 9.62 15.38
CA ALA A 119 -22.50 9.80 16.02
C ALA A 119 -22.02 8.51 16.70
N GLY A 120 -20.70 8.35 16.86
CA GLY A 120 -20.09 7.13 17.38
C GLY A 120 -20.14 5.93 16.43
N ASN A 121 -19.96 4.74 17.00
CA ASN A 121 -20.01 3.47 16.26
C ASN A 121 -21.40 3.23 15.66
N ALA A 122 -21.43 2.59 14.49
CA ALA A 122 -22.68 2.11 13.91
C ALA A 122 -23.37 1.14 14.88
N ALA A 123 -24.68 1.32 15.09
CA ALA A 123 -25.46 0.45 15.97
C ALA A 123 -25.49 -1.00 15.46
N ASP A 124 -25.49 -1.17 14.13
CA ASP A 124 -25.36 -2.44 13.44
C ASP A 124 -24.23 -2.34 12.41
N ILE A 125 -23.33 -3.33 12.40
CA ILE A 125 -22.27 -3.44 11.39
C ILE A 125 -22.85 -4.16 10.18
N SER A 126 -22.77 -3.54 9.01
CA SER A 126 -23.27 -4.15 7.78
C SER A 126 -22.36 -5.26 7.29
N THR A 127 -22.87 -6.14 6.43
CA THR A 127 -22.03 -7.13 5.75
C THR A 127 -20.90 -6.48 4.95
N SER A 128 -21.15 -5.30 4.36
CA SER A 128 -20.11 -4.53 3.68
C SER A 128 -19.03 -4.07 4.65
N GLY A 129 -19.40 -3.53 5.81
CA GLY A 129 -18.46 -3.14 6.86
C GLY A 129 -17.62 -4.30 7.39
N ILE A 130 -18.22 -5.46 7.61
CA ILE A 130 -17.49 -6.68 8.02
C ILE A 130 -16.47 -7.09 6.95
N LEU A 131 -16.90 -7.14 5.68
CA LEU A 131 -16.00 -7.50 4.57
C LEU A 131 -14.91 -6.45 4.38
N HIS A 132 -15.23 -5.15 4.48
CA HIS A 132 -14.26 -4.06 4.44
C HIS A 132 -13.16 -4.26 5.47
N PHE A 133 -13.55 -4.55 6.72
CA PHE A 133 -12.63 -4.75 7.82
C PHE A 133 -11.80 -6.02 7.64
N ALA A 134 -12.40 -7.11 7.15
CA ALA A 134 -11.67 -8.35 6.86
C ALA A 134 -10.61 -8.16 5.76
N PHE A 135 -10.97 -7.54 4.64
CA PHE A 135 -10.02 -7.21 3.57
C PHE A 135 -8.98 -6.17 4.01
N GLY A 136 -9.38 -5.22 4.86
CA GLY A 136 -8.47 -4.30 5.54
C GLY A 136 -7.45 -5.07 6.37
N GLY A 137 -7.89 -6.01 7.21
CA GLY A 137 -7.00 -6.88 8.00
C GLY A 137 -6.00 -7.64 7.13
N ILE A 138 -6.46 -8.22 6.00
CA ILE A 138 -5.57 -8.86 5.02
C ILE A 138 -4.53 -7.86 4.50
N ALA A 139 -4.96 -6.66 4.10
CA ALA A 139 -4.08 -5.62 3.59
C ALA A 139 -3.02 -5.21 4.62
N PHE A 140 -3.45 -4.89 5.85
CA PHE A 140 -2.58 -4.42 6.92
C PHE A 140 -1.56 -5.48 7.36
N VAL A 141 -2.00 -6.73 7.55
CA VAL A 141 -1.09 -7.83 7.92
C VAL A 141 -0.12 -8.13 6.78
N SER A 142 -0.60 -8.15 5.53
CA SER A 142 0.24 -8.47 4.37
C SER A 142 1.34 -7.42 4.15
N LEU A 143 1.01 -6.13 4.19
CA LEU A 143 2.01 -5.07 4.03
C LEU A 143 3.01 -5.07 5.17
N SER A 144 2.55 -5.26 6.41
CA SER A 144 3.42 -5.33 7.59
C SER A 144 4.40 -6.50 7.48
N ALA A 145 3.91 -7.68 7.09
CA ALA A 145 4.76 -8.85 6.86
C ALA A 145 5.72 -8.63 5.67
N ALA A 146 5.27 -7.99 4.58
CA ALA A 146 6.11 -7.66 3.44
C ALA A 146 7.28 -6.76 3.88
N CYS A 147 6.99 -5.72 4.65
CA CYS A 147 7.98 -4.81 5.22
C CYS A 147 9.05 -5.57 6.03
N LEU A 148 8.66 -6.52 6.87
CA LEU A 148 9.61 -7.32 7.66
C LEU A 148 10.43 -8.30 6.80
N VAL A 149 9.82 -8.91 5.78
CA VAL A 149 10.52 -9.77 4.81
C VAL A 149 11.58 -8.98 4.04
N PHE A 150 11.23 -7.78 3.57
CA PHE A 150 12.16 -6.90 2.87
C PHE A 150 13.18 -6.27 3.82
N SER A 151 12.86 -6.04 5.09
CA SER A 151 13.85 -5.66 6.10
C SER A 151 14.98 -6.69 6.18
N ARG A 152 14.64 -7.98 6.29
CA ARG A 152 15.63 -9.07 6.26
C ARG A 152 16.43 -9.04 4.97
N ARG A 153 15.77 -8.86 3.82
CA ARG A 153 16.46 -8.75 2.52
C ARG A 153 17.47 -7.60 2.51
N TYR A 154 17.09 -6.40 2.94
CA TYR A 154 17.97 -5.25 2.96
C TYR A 154 19.14 -5.41 3.94
N SER A 155 18.93 -6.12 5.06
CA SER A 155 20.02 -6.50 5.97
C SER A 155 21.04 -7.42 5.28
N HIS A 156 20.58 -8.41 4.51
CA HIS A 156 21.47 -9.27 3.71
C HIS A 156 22.20 -8.52 2.59
N LEU A 157 21.58 -7.45 2.06
CA LEU A 157 22.20 -6.56 1.07
C LEU A 157 23.04 -5.44 1.71
N LEU A 158 23.29 -5.50 3.02
CA LEU A 158 24.04 -4.50 3.79
C LEU A 158 23.48 -3.06 3.72
N ASN A 159 22.22 -2.90 3.30
CA ASN A 159 21.52 -1.62 3.29
C ASN A 159 20.78 -1.41 4.62
N ARG A 160 21.53 -0.96 5.64
CA ARG A 160 21.01 -0.76 7.00
C ARG A 160 19.84 0.23 7.06
N GLY A 161 19.91 1.32 6.30
CA GLY A 161 18.87 2.36 6.27
C GLY A 161 17.53 1.79 5.82
N MET A 162 17.49 1.10 4.67
CA MET A 162 16.25 0.48 4.18
C MET A 162 15.80 -0.70 5.04
N ALA A 163 16.73 -1.44 5.67
CA ALA A 163 16.36 -2.50 6.60
C ALA A 163 15.59 -1.96 7.81
N ILE A 164 16.11 -0.91 8.45
CA ILE A 164 15.48 -0.25 9.60
C ILE A 164 14.16 0.41 9.19
N PHE A 165 14.17 1.18 8.10
CA PHE A 165 12.99 1.86 7.61
C PHE A 165 11.85 0.89 7.27
N SER A 166 12.18 -0.26 6.65
CA SER A 166 11.20 -1.31 6.38
C SER A 166 10.66 -1.92 7.68
N ALA A 167 11.52 -2.26 8.64
CA ALA A 167 11.07 -2.82 9.92
C ALA A 167 10.18 -1.85 10.70
N ALA A 168 10.60 -0.59 10.83
CA ALA A 168 9.85 0.45 11.50
C ALA A 168 8.49 0.67 10.83
N THR A 169 8.46 0.77 9.50
CA THR A 169 7.20 0.92 8.75
C THR A 169 6.26 -0.25 9.03
N GLY A 170 6.72 -1.50 8.90
CA GLY A 170 5.87 -2.67 9.12
C GLY A 170 5.33 -2.79 10.54
N VAL A 171 6.15 -2.49 11.55
CA VAL A 171 5.72 -2.52 12.96
C VAL A 171 4.72 -1.40 13.24
N LEU A 172 5.03 -0.16 12.85
CA LEU A 172 4.14 0.98 13.05
C LEU A 172 2.80 0.80 12.32
N TYR A 173 2.82 0.24 11.11
CA TYR A 173 1.62 -0.07 10.32
C TYR A 173 0.69 -1.03 11.05
N LEU A 174 1.22 -2.14 11.56
CA LEU A 174 0.44 -3.13 12.29
C LEU A 174 -0.06 -2.61 13.63
N VAL A 175 0.81 -1.93 14.40
CA VAL A 175 0.45 -1.37 15.71
C VAL A 175 -0.63 -0.32 15.57
N ALA A 176 -0.55 0.56 14.56
CA ALA A 176 -1.56 1.59 14.35
C ALA A 176 -2.93 0.98 13.98
N PHE A 177 -2.95 -0.06 13.15
CA PHE A 177 -4.19 -0.79 12.81
C PHE A 177 -4.84 -1.44 14.03
N VAL A 178 -4.06 -2.17 14.83
CA VAL A 178 -4.56 -2.79 16.06
C VAL A 178 -5.01 -1.73 17.06
N SER A 179 -4.30 -0.60 17.13
CA SER A 179 -4.64 0.51 18.04
C SER A 179 -6.00 1.12 17.69
N VAL A 180 -6.28 1.39 16.41
CA VAL A 180 -7.60 1.92 15.98
C VAL A 180 -8.73 0.95 16.33
N ALA A 181 -8.53 -0.36 16.07
CA ALA A 181 -9.52 -1.38 16.41
C ALA A 181 -9.75 -1.50 17.93
N ALA A 182 -8.69 -1.41 18.73
CA ALA A 182 -8.77 -1.54 20.19
C ALA A 182 -9.27 -0.27 20.90
N SER A 183 -9.12 0.91 20.27
CA SER A 183 -9.48 2.20 20.85
C SER A 183 -10.81 2.75 20.34
N GLU A 184 -11.58 1.96 19.58
CA GLU A 184 -12.82 2.40 18.94
C GLU A 184 -12.67 3.71 18.14
N GLY A 185 -11.54 3.87 17.44
CA GLY A 185 -11.29 5.08 16.64
C GLY A 185 -10.90 6.33 17.43
N ALA A 186 -10.31 6.20 18.63
CA ALA A 186 -9.74 7.34 19.36
C ALA A 186 -8.82 8.22 18.47
N MET A 187 -8.84 9.54 18.71
CA MET A 187 -8.13 10.54 17.90
C MET A 187 -6.64 10.20 17.67
N TRP A 188 -5.91 9.87 18.73
CA TRP A 188 -4.48 9.56 18.64
C TRP A 188 -4.22 8.32 17.79
N ALA A 189 -5.10 7.32 17.85
CA ALA A 189 -4.98 6.08 17.08
C ALA A 189 -5.28 6.33 15.60
N ASN A 190 -6.29 7.15 15.29
CA ASN A 190 -6.61 7.55 13.91
C ASN A 190 -5.49 8.37 13.27
N LEU A 191 -4.89 9.30 14.01
CA LEU A 191 -3.73 10.06 13.54
C LEU A 191 -2.51 9.15 13.34
N ALA A 192 -2.26 8.22 14.27
CA ALA A 192 -1.20 7.22 14.13
C ALA A 192 -1.42 6.31 12.91
N LEU A 193 -2.67 5.88 12.67
CA LEU A 193 -3.04 5.10 11.48
C LEU A 193 -2.80 5.89 10.21
N THR A 194 -3.21 7.16 10.17
CA THR A 194 -3.00 8.03 9.00
C THR A 194 -1.50 8.18 8.71
N ALA A 195 -0.68 8.47 9.72
CA ALA A 195 0.77 8.56 9.57
C ALA A 195 1.38 7.22 9.10
N ALA A 196 0.94 6.10 9.67
CA ALA A 196 1.41 4.78 9.28
C ALA A 196 1.02 4.43 7.83
N VAL A 197 -0.20 4.77 7.40
CA VAL A 197 -0.66 4.63 6.00
C VAL A 197 0.25 5.40 5.05
N LEU A 198 0.59 6.66 5.38
CA LEU A 198 1.53 7.46 4.59
C LEU A 198 2.92 6.80 4.52
N LEU A 199 3.44 6.30 5.64
CA LEU A 199 4.72 5.58 5.68
C LEU A 199 4.69 4.31 4.81
N GLY A 200 3.59 3.54 4.84
CA GLY A 200 3.40 2.36 4.00
C GLY A 200 3.44 2.68 2.51
N TRP A 201 2.80 3.78 2.09
CA TRP A 201 2.83 4.24 0.71
C TRP A 201 4.22 4.73 0.27
N ILE A 202 4.91 5.47 1.13
CA ILE A 202 6.30 5.89 0.89
C ILE A 202 7.19 4.65 0.74
N TRP A 203 7.07 3.69 1.65
CA TRP A 203 7.84 2.46 1.62
C TRP A 203 7.62 1.67 0.33
N LEU A 204 6.36 1.49 -0.09
CA LEU A 204 6.04 0.76 -1.32
C LEU A 204 6.58 1.47 -2.56
N THR A 205 6.48 2.80 -2.58
CA THR A 205 7.02 3.65 -3.65
C THR A 205 8.54 3.48 -3.77
N LEU A 206 9.25 3.52 -2.63
CA LEU A 206 10.71 3.34 -2.60
C LEU A 206 11.12 1.92 -2.99
N LEU A 207 10.44 0.89 -2.49
CA LEU A 207 10.71 -0.50 -2.82
C LEU A 207 10.63 -0.74 -4.34
N THR A 208 9.53 -0.32 -4.94
CA THR A 208 9.25 -0.57 -6.36
C THR A 208 10.14 0.27 -7.27
N SER A 209 10.37 1.54 -6.93
CA SER A 209 11.29 2.43 -7.65
C SER A 209 12.73 1.93 -7.59
N ALA A 210 13.22 1.55 -6.41
CA ALA A 210 14.58 1.03 -6.26
C ALA A 210 14.77 -0.27 -7.06
N THR A 211 13.75 -1.12 -7.11
CA THR A 211 13.80 -2.36 -7.89
C THR A 211 13.81 -2.07 -9.41
N ASP A 212 13.03 -1.08 -9.87
CA ASP A 212 13.01 -0.66 -11.28
C ASP A 212 14.37 -0.10 -11.74
N VAL A 213 14.98 0.75 -10.90
CA VAL A 213 16.31 1.33 -11.15
C VAL A 213 17.38 0.24 -11.20
N GLN A 214 17.35 -0.72 -10.27
CA GLN A 214 18.27 -1.86 -10.27
C GLN A 214 18.14 -2.69 -11.55
N LEU A 215 16.90 -2.97 -11.98
CA LEU A 215 16.64 -3.74 -13.20
C LEU A 215 17.13 -3.01 -14.45
N SER A 216 16.93 -1.69 -14.51
CA SER A 216 17.42 -0.84 -15.61
C SER A 216 18.95 -0.85 -15.71
N SER A 217 19.64 -0.71 -14.56
CA SER A 217 21.12 -0.76 -14.50
C SER A 217 21.72 -2.09 -14.95
N LEU A 218 21.03 -3.21 -14.69
CA LEU A 218 21.45 -4.54 -15.15
C LEU A 218 21.28 -4.68 -16.66
N GLY A 219 20.23 -4.08 -17.22
CA GLY A 219 20.00 -4.03 -18.67
C GLY A 219 21.11 -3.30 -19.41
N GLU A 220 21.54 -2.14 -18.90
CA GLU A 220 22.62 -1.34 -19.51
C GLU A 220 23.97 -2.05 -19.48
N ARG A 221 24.35 -2.66 -18.34
CA ARG A 221 25.61 -3.41 -18.22
C ARG A 221 25.72 -4.58 -19.18
N ASN A 222 24.61 -5.23 -19.52
CA ASN A 222 24.60 -6.36 -20.45
C ASN A 222 24.65 -5.95 -21.94
N VAL A 223 24.45 -4.66 -22.24
CA VAL A 223 24.44 -4.14 -23.62
C VAL A 223 25.78 -3.50 -24.00
N SER A 224 26.52 -2.92 -23.05
CA SER A 224 27.90 -2.48 -23.32
C SER A 224 28.80 -3.70 -23.53
N PRO A 225 29.42 -3.88 -24.72
CA PRO A 225 30.47 -4.86 -24.86
C PRO A 225 31.57 -4.50 -23.87
N ALA A 226 32.20 -5.50 -23.26
CA ALA A 226 33.48 -5.31 -22.62
C ALA A 226 34.40 -4.68 -23.67
N THR A 227 34.56 -3.35 -23.62
CA THR A 227 35.58 -2.67 -24.40
C THR A 227 36.89 -3.19 -23.82
N GLY A 228 37.39 -4.25 -24.44
CA GLY A 228 38.72 -4.75 -24.20
C GLY A 228 39.65 -3.56 -24.36
N ALA A 229 40.32 -3.22 -23.27
CA ALA A 229 41.57 -2.50 -23.37
C ALA A 229 42.69 -3.55 -23.26
N PRO A 230 43.69 -3.48 -24.15
CA PRO A 230 44.76 -4.46 -24.32
C PRO A 230 45.71 -4.58 -23.13
#